data_AF-A0A5E4J152-F1
#
_entry.id   AF-A0A5E4J152-F1
#
_cell.length_a   1.000
_cell.length_b   1.000
_cell.length_c   1.000
_cell.angle_alpha   90.00
_cell.angle_beta   90.00
_cell.angle_gamma   90.00
#
_symmetry.space_group_name_H-M   'P 1'
#
loop_
_entity.id
_entity.type
_entity.pdbx_description
1 polymer ?
#
loop_
_entity_poly.entity_id
_entity_poly.type
_entity_poly.pdbx_seq_one_letter_code
_entity_poly.pdbx_strand_id
1 'polypeptide(L)'
;MLYRLLEEQVVPLFYERNEKGIPVSWVARVRASMTRLTPRYSSTRMMKEYVEKVYQPAAEAYRQRTADGARQAVELAAWQERLGENWNGLRFGRLVYSRENDVLSFQLEVYLGELSLQDVQVELYADPLGEKPAEKVVMARGDPLAGSVNGYHFSAQVNPTRPAEDYTPRIIACHEGAFVPLEEAHILWMR
;
A
#
# COMPACT_ATOMS: atom_id res chain seq x y z
N MET A 1 20.14 15.40 15.46
CA MET A 1 19.51 14.16 15.97
C MET A 1 20.49 12.98 16.05
N LEU A 2 21.36 12.74 15.04
CA LEU A 2 22.42 11.73 15.14
C LEU A 2 23.60 12.16 16.03
N TYR A 3 24.20 13.33 15.78
CA TYR A 3 25.34 13.83 16.55
C TYR A 3 25.07 13.92 18.05
N ARG A 4 23.89 14.42 18.41
CA ARG A 4 23.42 14.46 19.79
C ARG A 4 23.40 13.08 20.45
N LEU A 5 22.89 12.06 19.75
CA LEU A 5 22.86 10.70 20.27
C LEU A 5 24.28 10.12 20.43
N LEU A 6 25.18 10.44 19.49
CA LEU A 6 26.57 10.02 19.58
C LEU A 6 27.28 10.67 20.77
N GLU A 7 27.22 12.00 20.88
CA GLU A 7 27.91 12.79 21.91
C GLU A 7 27.34 12.59 23.31
N GLU A 8 26.01 12.62 23.46
CA GLU A 8 25.37 12.60 24.78
C GLU A 8 25.13 11.16 25.29
N GLN A 9 25.03 10.16 24.41
CA GLN A 9 24.70 8.79 24.82
C GLN A 9 25.76 7.75 24.50
N VAL A 10 26.36 7.77 23.29
CA VAL A 10 27.29 6.70 22.87
C VAL A 10 28.69 6.92 23.42
N VAL A 11 29.23 8.13 23.26
CA VAL A 11 30.58 8.50 23.70
C VAL A 11 30.76 8.30 25.22
N PRO A 12 29.84 8.75 26.11
CA PRO A 12 30.02 8.55 27.54
C PRO A 12 30.04 7.08 27.93
N LEU A 13 29.09 6.28 27.42
CA LEU A 13 29.05 4.84 27.66
C LEU A 13 30.34 4.16 27.21
N PHE A 14 30.89 4.57 26.05
CA PHE A 14 32.09 3.98 25.49
C PHE A 14 33.37 4.34 26.25
N TYR A 15 33.46 5.49 26.93
CA TYR A 15 34.69 5.93 27.64
C TYR A 15 34.63 5.77 29.16
N GLU A 16 33.45 5.72 29.77
CA GLU A 16 33.31 5.49 31.22
C GLU A 16 33.81 4.07 31.60
N ARG A 17 34.63 3.97 32.65
CA ARG A 17 35.22 2.72 33.13
C ARG A 17 35.07 2.62 34.65
N ASN A 18 34.85 1.41 35.14
CA ASN A 18 34.92 1.13 36.57
C ASN A 18 36.38 1.03 37.06
N GLU A 19 36.58 0.80 38.36
CA GLU A 19 37.89 0.64 39.01
C GLU A 19 38.78 -0.46 38.40
N LYS A 20 38.18 -1.41 37.66
CA LYS A 20 38.89 -2.50 36.97
C LYS A 20 39.14 -2.21 35.49
N GLY A 21 38.86 -0.99 35.02
CA GLY A 21 39.02 -0.61 33.61
C GLY A 21 37.96 -1.17 32.66
N ILE A 22 36.78 -1.56 33.17
CA ILE A 22 35.71 -2.18 32.37
C ILE A 22 34.56 -1.19 32.11
N PRO A 23 34.09 -1.03 30.86
CA PRO A 23 32.93 -0.21 30.54
C PRO A 23 31.63 -1.01 30.67
N VAL A 24 31.16 -1.15 31.90
CA VAL A 24 30.00 -1.99 32.22
C VAL A 24 28.77 -1.60 31.39
N SER A 25 28.47 -0.32 31.29
CA SER A 25 27.29 0.19 30.56
C SER A 25 27.40 0.01 29.04
N TRP A 26 28.61 0.13 28.46
CA TRP A 26 28.85 -0.20 27.05
C TRP A 26 28.65 -1.69 26.78
N VAL A 27 29.25 -2.56 27.60
CA VAL A 27 29.13 -4.02 27.45
C VAL A 27 27.67 -4.45 27.57
N ALA A 28 26.91 -3.87 28.51
CA ALA A 28 25.48 -4.11 28.63
C ALA A 28 24.72 -3.71 27.35
N ARG A 29 25.04 -2.55 26.75
CA ARG A 29 24.43 -2.09 25.50
C ARG A 29 24.78 -2.99 24.32
N VAL A 30 26.03 -3.46 24.22
CA VAL A 30 26.46 -4.44 23.20
C VAL A 30 25.70 -5.75 23.35
N ARG A 31 25.61 -6.30 24.58
CA ARG A 31 24.85 -7.54 24.84
C ARG A 31 23.37 -7.38 24.49
N ALA A 32 22.74 -6.28 24.90
CA ALA A 32 21.35 -5.98 24.56
C ALA A 32 21.14 -5.88 23.04
N SER A 33 22.10 -5.28 22.32
CA SER A 33 22.10 -5.22 20.86
C SER A 33 22.16 -6.61 20.23
N MET A 34 23.11 -7.45 20.67
CA MET A 34 23.22 -8.83 20.18
C MET A 34 21.95 -9.65 20.44
N THR A 35 21.31 -9.50 21.60
CA THR A 35 20.06 -10.21 21.91
C THR A 35 18.88 -9.71 21.09
N ARG A 36 18.71 -8.39 20.93
CA ARG A 36 17.51 -7.79 20.33
C ARG A 36 17.60 -7.66 18.80
N LEU A 37 18.78 -7.32 18.28
CA LEU A 37 18.95 -6.97 16.87
C LEU A 37 19.31 -8.17 16.01
N THR A 38 20.12 -9.11 16.48
CA THR A 38 20.51 -10.30 15.69
C THR A 38 19.33 -11.04 15.05
N PRO A 39 18.21 -11.35 15.76
CA PRO A 39 17.06 -11.99 15.10
C PRO A 39 16.37 -11.06 14.10
N ARG A 40 16.45 -9.73 14.29
CA ARG A 40 15.82 -8.72 13.43
C ARG A 40 16.70 -8.26 12.26
N TYR A 41 17.98 -8.58 12.25
CA TYR A 41 18.91 -8.21 11.17
C TYR A 41 19.70 -9.42 10.67
N SER A 42 19.08 -10.60 10.76
CA SER A 42 19.64 -11.85 10.23
C SER A 42 19.35 -11.99 8.74
N SER A 43 20.40 -12.26 7.96
CA SER A 43 20.28 -12.65 6.55
C SER A 43 19.49 -13.96 6.38
N THR A 44 19.55 -14.87 7.34
CA THR A 44 18.75 -16.10 7.33
C THR A 44 17.26 -15.78 7.44
N ARG A 45 16.86 -14.87 8.34
CA ARG A 45 15.47 -14.41 8.44
C ARG A 45 15.05 -13.71 7.15
N MET A 46 15.87 -12.79 6.64
CA MET A 46 15.59 -12.09 5.38
C MET A 46 15.38 -13.08 4.22
N MET A 47 16.29 -14.04 4.03
CA MET A 47 16.19 -15.05 2.98
C MET A 47 14.90 -15.88 3.12
N LYS A 48 14.58 -16.33 4.33
CA LYS A 48 13.34 -17.07 4.61
C LYS A 48 12.11 -16.24 4.22
N GLU A 49 12.07 -14.98 4.64
CA GLU A 49 10.96 -14.07 4.30
C GLU A 49 10.86 -13.82 2.80
N TYR A 50 11.97 -13.69 2.08
CA TYR A 50 11.95 -13.55 0.61
C TYR A 50 11.41 -14.80 -0.07
N VAL A 51 11.84 -15.98 0.36
CA VAL A 51 11.34 -17.25 -0.19
C VAL A 51 9.84 -17.39 0.05
N GLU A 52 9.40 -17.18 1.28
CA GLU A 52 7.99 -17.41 1.68
C GLU A 52 7.04 -16.33 1.16
N LYS A 53 7.45 -15.05 1.18
CA LYS A 53 6.57 -13.92 0.87
C LYS A 53 6.65 -13.45 -0.58
N VAL A 54 7.71 -13.82 -1.32
CA VAL A 54 7.93 -13.35 -2.70
C VAL A 54 8.05 -14.51 -3.67
N TYR A 55 9.05 -15.40 -3.50
CA TYR A 55 9.32 -16.43 -4.50
C TYR A 55 8.26 -17.53 -4.56
N GLN A 56 7.76 -18.01 -3.42
CA GLN A 56 6.71 -19.02 -3.39
C GLN A 56 5.39 -18.52 -4.02
N PRO A 57 4.85 -17.34 -3.64
CA PRO A 57 3.69 -16.77 -4.31
C PRO A 57 3.90 -16.56 -5.81
N ALA A 58 5.07 -16.06 -6.23
CA ALA A 58 5.38 -15.85 -7.65
C ALA A 58 5.41 -17.18 -8.42
N ALA A 59 6.00 -18.24 -7.85
CA ALA A 59 6.03 -19.56 -8.46
C ALA A 59 4.63 -20.19 -8.56
N GLU A 60 3.77 -19.97 -7.56
CA GLU A 60 2.38 -20.42 -7.60
C GLU A 60 1.58 -19.66 -8.67
N ALA A 61 1.68 -18.34 -8.71
CA ALA A 61 1.05 -17.53 -9.75
C ALA A 61 1.52 -17.93 -11.16
N TYR A 62 2.81 -18.23 -11.34
CA TYR A 62 3.33 -18.74 -12.62
C TYR A 62 2.65 -20.06 -13.02
N ARG A 63 2.51 -21.02 -12.10
CA ARG A 63 1.82 -22.29 -12.36
C ARG A 63 0.35 -22.06 -12.73
N GLN A 64 -0.35 -21.21 -11.99
CA GLN A 64 -1.76 -20.88 -12.26
C GLN A 64 -1.91 -20.24 -13.64
N ARG A 65 -1.05 -19.26 -13.96
CA ARG A 65 -1.10 -18.54 -15.24
C ARG A 65 -0.75 -19.39 -16.46
N THR A 66 0.06 -20.44 -16.28
CA THR A 66 0.47 -21.35 -17.37
C THR A 66 -0.40 -22.61 -17.46
N ALA A 67 -1.28 -22.86 -16.48
CA ALA A 67 -2.30 -23.90 -16.56
C ALA A 67 -3.31 -23.62 -17.67
N ASP A 68 -4.11 -24.63 -18.02
CA ASP A 68 -5.23 -24.52 -18.98
C ASP A 68 -4.86 -23.82 -20.30
N GLY A 69 -3.69 -24.14 -20.86
CA GLY A 69 -3.21 -23.54 -22.10
C GLY A 69 -2.84 -22.06 -21.99
N ALA A 70 -2.44 -21.61 -20.80
CA ALA A 70 -2.05 -20.23 -20.50
C ALA A 70 -3.17 -19.19 -20.66
N ARG A 71 -4.44 -19.59 -20.55
CA ARG A 71 -5.60 -18.70 -20.71
C ARG A 71 -5.52 -17.46 -19.82
N GLN A 72 -5.21 -17.63 -18.54
CA GLN A 72 -5.10 -16.52 -17.59
C GLN A 72 -3.94 -15.57 -17.94
N ALA A 73 -2.83 -16.08 -18.48
CA ALA A 73 -1.73 -15.23 -18.93
C ALA A 73 -2.13 -14.38 -20.14
N VAL A 74 -2.89 -14.95 -21.09
CA VAL A 74 -3.42 -14.20 -22.24
C VAL A 74 -4.42 -13.14 -21.80
N GLU A 75 -5.34 -13.48 -20.89
CA GLU A 75 -6.30 -12.54 -20.31
C GLU A 75 -5.58 -11.37 -19.60
N LEU A 76 -4.52 -11.67 -18.83
CA LEU A 76 -3.70 -10.67 -18.14
C LEU A 76 -2.96 -9.75 -19.12
N ALA A 77 -2.34 -10.30 -20.17
CA ALA A 77 -1.63 -9.50 -21.17
C ALA A 77 -2.59 -8.56 -21.92
N ALA A 78 -3.77 -9.06 -22.31
CA ALA A 78 -4.80 -8.25 -22.94
C ALA A 78 -5.34 -7.16 -22.00
N TRP A 79 -5.43 -7.44 -20.70
CA TRP A 79 -5.78 -6.44 -19.69
C TRP A 79 -4.73 -5.32 -19.60
N GLN A 80 -3.44 -5.66 -19.51
CA GLN A 80 -2.36 -4.67 -19.49
C GLN A 80 -2.35 -3.79 -20.76
N GLU A 81 -2.57 -4.39 -21.94
CA GLU A 81 -2.68 -3.66 -23.20
C GLU A 81 -3.86 -2.67 -23.19
N ARG A 82 -5.06 -3.12 -22.78
CA ARG A 82 -6.23 -2.24 -22.65
C ARG A 82 -5.97 -1.08 -21.69
N LEU A 83 -5.32 -1.34 -20.55
CA LEU A 83 -4.95 -0.30 -19.61
C LEU A 83 -4.00 0.72 -20.26
N GLY A 84 -2.92 0.25 -20.88
CA GLY A 84 -1.94 1.14 -21.53
C GLY A 84 -2.54 2.06 -22.59
N GLU A 85 -3.50 1.56 -23.37
CA GLU A 85 -4.19 2.34 -24.40
C GLU A 85 -5.22 3.33 -23.83
N ASN A 86 -5.96 2.93 -22.79
CA ASN A 86 -7.18 3.61 -22.39
C ASN A 86 -7.11 4.31 -21.02
N TRP A 87 -5.99 4.21 -20.29
CA TRP A 87 -5.85 4.80 -18.94
C TRP A 87 -6.14 6.31 -18.91
N ASN A 88 -5.72 7.04 -19.94
CA ASN A 88 -5.90 8.49 -20.02
C ASN A 88 -7.38 8.90 -20.20
N GLY A 89 -8.28 7.96 -20.49
CA GLY A 89 -9.72 8.16 -20.55
C GLY A 89 -10.39 8.24 -19.18
N LEU A 90 -9.73 7.76 -18.11
CA LEU A 90 -10.25 7.76 -16.75
C LEU A 90 -10.36 9.17 -16.19
N ARG A 91 -11.49 9.50 -15.55
CA ARG A 91 -11.71 10.82 -14.93
C ARG A 91 -12.54 10.71 -13.67
N PHE A 92 -12.25 11.60 -12.73
CA PHE A 92 -13.13 11.87 -11.59
C PHE A 92 -14.17 12.92 -11.97
N GLY A 93 -15.39 12.72 -11.51
CA GLY A 93 -16.43 13.74 -11.48
C GLY A 93 -16.52 14.37 -10.11
N ARG A 94 -17.75 14.56 -9.63
CA ARG A 94 -18.01 15.15 -8.34
C ARG A 94 -17.66 14.20 -7.19
N LEU A 95 -16.94 14.72 -6.19
CA LEU A 95 -16.79 14.13 -4.86
C LEU A 95 -17.68 14.88 -3.87
N VAL A 96 -18.47 14.17 -3.09
CA VAL A 96 -19.24 14.70 -1.97
C VAL A 96 -18.98 13.81 -0.76
N TYR A 97 -18.88 14.41 0.42
CA TYR A 97 -18.87 13.66 1.67
C TYR A 97 -19.84 14.29 2.67
N SER A 98 -20.42 13.45 3.52
CA SER A 98 -21.24 13.85 4.66
C SER A 98 -20.80 13.09 5.90
N ARG A 99 -21.01 13.71 7.07
CA ARG A 99 -20.82 13.05 8.36
C ARG A 99 -22.18 12.81 9.00
N GLU A 100 -22.54 11.56 9.16
CA GLU A 100 -23.82 11.12 9.75
C GLU A 100 -23.56 10.06 10.80
N ASN A 101 -24.16 10.21 12.00
CA ASN A 101 -24.05 9.23 13.10
C ASN A 101 -22.61 8.77 13.42
N ASP A 102 -21.66 9.70 13.34
CA ASP A 102 -20.24 9.43 13.55
C ASP A 102 -19.63 8.43 12.54
N VAL A 103 -20.14 8.45 11.31
CA VAL A 103 -19.57 7.79 10.13
C VAL A 103 -19.37 8.85 9.05
N LEU A 104 -18.22 8.82 8.40
CA LEU A 104 -17.94 9.68 7.27
C LEU A 104 -18.25 8.91 5.98
N SER A 105 -19.25 9.38 5.23
CA SER A 105 -19.71 8.77 3.99
C SER A 105 -19.23 9.58 2.80
N PHE A 106 -18.60 8.90 1.83
CA PHE A 106 -18.14 9.49 0.58
C PHE A 106 -18.98 8.99 -0.59
N GLN A 107 -19.25 9.88 -1.53
CA GLN A 107 -19.85 9.60 -2.83
C GLN A 107 -18.99 10.24 -3.90
N LEU A 108 -18.57 9.45 -4.88
CA LEU A 108 -17.67 9.86 -5.95
C LEU A 108 -18.23 9.43 -7.29
N GLU A 109 -18.23 10.34 -8.24
CA GLU A 109 -18.49 10.03 -9.64
C GLU A 109 -17.18 9.66 -10.34
N VAL A 110 -17.18 8.57 -11.11
CA VAL A 110 -16.02 8.11 -11.87
C VAL A 110 -16.45 7.78 -13.30
N TYR A 111 -15.68 8.25 -14.26
CA TYR A 111 -15.85 7.97 -15.69
C TYR A 111 -14.71 7.06 -16.15
N LEU A 112 -15.04 5.92 -16.74
CA LEU A 112 -14.07 4.88 -17.08
C LEU A 112 -13.55 4.94 -18.52
N GLY A 113 -14.09 5.83 -19.35
CA GLY A 113 -13.74 5.89 -20.78
C GLY A 113 -14.06 4.57 -21.47
N GLU A 114 -13.04 3.92 -22.04
CA GLU A 114 -13.16 2.61 -22.70
C GLU A 114 -12.82 1.43 -21.77
N LEU A 115 -12.43 1.68 -20.51
CA LEU A 115 -12.11 0.62 -19.55
C LEU A 115 -13.37 0.08 -18.88
N SER A 116 -13.36 -1.20 -18.54
CA SER A 116 -14.45 -1.82 -17.79
C SER A 116 -14.22 -1.67 -16.28
N LEU A 117 -15.30 -1.86 -15.51
CA LEU A 117 -15.25 -1.89 -14.06
C LEU A 117 -14.40 -3.03 -13.48
N GLN A 118 -14.06 -4.05 -14.28
CA GLN A 118 -13.20 -5.14 -13.84
C GLN A 118 -11.72 -4.82 -14.04
N ASP A 119 -11.40 -3.82 -14.87
CA ASP A 119 -10.01 -3.45 -15.15
C ASP A 119 -9.42 -2.54 -14.07
N VAL A 120 -10.26 -1.95 -13.21
CA VAL A 120 -9.88 -0.94 -12.21
C VAL A 120 -10.57 -1.11 -10.86
N GLN A 121 -9.97 -0.53 -9.81
CA GLN A 121 -10.55 -0.40 -8.48
C GLN A 121 -10.47 1.05 -8.03
N VAL A 122 -11.56 1.56 -7.45
CA VAL A 122 -11.62 2.91 -6.88
C VAL A 122 -11.42 2.82 -5.38
N GLU A 123 -10.51 3.62 -4.84
CA GLU A 123 -10.15 3.63 -3.43
C GLU A 123 -10.12 5.04 -2.87
N LEU A 124 -10.42 5.17 -1.58
CA LEU A 124 -9.97 6.29 -0.76
C LEU A 124 -8.65 5.90 -0.11
N TYR A 125 -7.67 6.81 -0.18
CA TYR A 125 -6.38 6.61 0.45
C TYR A 125 -6.06 7.77 1.38
N ALA A 126 -5.63 7.45 2.60
CA ALA A 126 -5.12 8.43 3.56
C ALA A 126 -3.67 8.12 3.92
N ASP A 127 -2.81 9.11 3.82
CA ASP A 127 -1.39 9.00 4.14
C ASP A 127 -1.16 8.70 5.64
N PRO A 128 -0.02 8.10 6.00
CA PRO A 128 0.35 7.94 7.40
C PRO A 128 0.54 9.32 8.06
N LEU A 129 -0.08 9.54 9.21
CA LEU A 129 -0.07 10.82 9.93
C LEU A 129 0.18 10.57 11.42
N GLY A 130 1.40 10.87 11.88
CA GLY A 130 1.82 10.58 13.25
C GLY A 130 1.82 9.08 13.54
N GLU A 131 1.05 8.66 14.54
CA GLU A 131 0.89 7.23 14.90
C GLU A 131 -0.17 6.51 14.05
N LYS A 132 -0.94 7.24 13.22
CA LYS A 132 -1.97 6.64 12.39
C LYS A 132 -1.34 6.09 11.11
N PRO A 133 -1.50 4.79 10.80
CA PRO A 133 -0.95 4.19 9.59
C PRO A 133 -1.65 4.71 8.32
N ALA A 134 -1.10 4.37 7.16
CA ALA A 134 -1.81 4.57 5.89
C ALA A 134 -3.11 3.75 5.89
N GLU A 135 -4.18 4.33 5.37
CA GLU A 135 -5.48 3.67 5.24
C GLU A 135 -5.88 3.57 3.77
N LYS A 136 -6.43 2.41 3.39
CA LYS A 136 -6.93 2.10 2.06
C LYS A 136 -8.34 1.59 2.19
N VAL A 137 -9.31 2.30 1.60
CA VAL A 137 -10.72 1.93 1.65
C VAL A 137 -11.23 1.76 0.23
N VAL A 138 -11.60 0.54 -0.12
CA VAL A 138 -12.20 0.24 -1.42
C VAL A 138 -13.60 0.84 -1.48
N MET A 139 -13.90 1.59 -2.53
CA MET A 139 -15.22 2.14 -2.74
C MET A 139 -16.12 1.13 -3.45
N ALA A 140 -17.33 0.93 -2.92
CA ALA A 140 -18.35 0.11 -3.53
C ALA A 140 -18.92 0.80 -4.77
N ARG A 141 -19.03 0.05 -5.87
CA ARG A 141 -19.71 0.51 -7.09
C ARG A 141 -21.21 0.66 -6.83
N GLY A 142 -21.75 1.83 -7.14
CA GLY A 142 -23.18 2.14 -7.19
C GLY A 142 -23.72 2.18 -8.63
N ASP A 143 -24.77 2.97 -8.81
CA ASP A 143 -25.51 3.05 -10.08
C ASP A 143 -24.73 3.79 -11.18
N PRO A 144 -25.02 3.50 -12.47
CA PRO A 144 -24.52 4.29 -13.59
C PRO A 144 -24.98 5.75 -13.52
N LEU A 145 -24.12 6.67 -13.98
CA LEU A 145 -24.45 8.09 -14.09
C LEU A 145 -25.42 8.33 -15.26
N ALA A 146 -26.56 8.94 -14.96
CA ALA A 146 -27.54 9.28 -15.98
C ALA A 146 -26.94 10.19 -17.06
N GLY A 147 -27.13 9.84 -18.33
CA GLY A 147 -26.66 10.64 -19.47
C GLY A 147 -25.16 10.54 -19.77
N SER A 148 -24.42 9.67 -19.07
CA SER A 148 -22.98 9.46 -19.30
C SER A 148 -22.70 8.08 -19.88
N VAL A 149 -21.73 7.99 -20.80
CA VAL A 149 -21.20 6.71 -21.26
C VAL A 149 -20.15 6.24 -20.25
N ASN A 150 -20.32 5.03 -19.71
CA ASN A 150 -19.37 4.36 -18.83
C ASN A 150 -18.98 5.18 -17.57
N GLY A 151 -19.94 5.93 -17.02
CA GLY A 151 -19.81 6.66 -15.76
C GLY A 151 -20.60 5.99 -14.64
N TYR A 152 -20.05 5.96 -13.43
CA TYR A 152 -20.66 5.31 -12.26
C TYR A 152 -20.50 6.14 -10.98
N HIS A 153 -21.44 5.96 -10.06
CA HIS A 153 -21.26 6.35 -8.66
C HIS A 153 -20.44 5.31 -7.91
N PHE A 154 -19.59 5.76 -7.00
CA PHE A 154 -18.83 4.97 -6.04
C PHE A 154 -19.06 5.50 -4.64
N SER A 155 -19.16 4.63 -3.65
CA SER A 155 -19.37 5.03 -2.26
C SER A 155 -18.48 4.27 -1.29
N ALA A 156 -18.10 4.94 -0.20
CA ALA A 156 -17.39 4.31 0.91
C ALA A 156 -17.81 4.96 2.22
N GLN A 157 -17.77 4.16 3.29
CA GLN A 157 -17.94 4.63 4.65
C GLN A 157 -16.64 4.40 5.40
N VAL A 158 -16.18 5.43 6.11
CA VAL A 158 -14.98 5.36 6.94
C VAL A 158 -15.30 5.80 8.35
N ASN A 159 -14.61 5.18 9.30
CA ASN A 159 -14.67 5.64 10.69
C ASN A 159 -14.02 7.03 10.77
N PRO A 160 -14.61 8.01 11.47
CA PRO A 160 -14.13 9.39 11.55
C PRO A 160 -12.94 9.51 12.52
N THR A 161 -11.99 8.58 12.43
CA THR A 161 -10.72 8.64 13.15
C THR A 161 -9.84 9.76 12.61
N ARG A 162 -10.12 10.23 11.38
CA ARG A 162 -9.43 11.31 10.66
C ARG A 162 -10.45 12.24 9.98
N PRO A 163 -10.08 13.50 9.74
CA PRO A 163 -10.86 14.41 8.89
C PRO A 163 -11.08 13.84 7.48
N ALA A 164 -12.10 14.33 6.78
CA ALA A 164 -12.41 13.87 5.43
C ALA A 164 -11.34 14.27 4.42
N GLU A 165 -10.69 15.40 4.68
CA GLU A 165 -9.66 16.02 3.88
C GLU A 165 -8.35 15.21 3.87
N ASP A 166 -8.17 14.28 4.82
CA ASP A 166 -7.04 13.35 4.82
C ASP A 166 -7.20 12.25 3.75
N TYR A 167 -8.41 12.04 3.22
CA TYR A 167 -8.69 11.00 2.23
C TYR A 167 -8.67 11.57 0.81
N THR A 168 -7.75 11.06 0.00
CA THR A 168 -7.68 11.36 -1.43
C THR A 168 -8.17 10.15 -2.24
N PRO A 169 -9.21 10.31 -3.09
CA PRO A 169 -9.61 9.26 -3.99
C PRO A 169 -8.54 8.93 -5.03
N ARG A 170 -8.46 7.66 -5.40
CA ARG A 170 -7.61 7.16 -6.50
C ARG A 170 -8.29 6.03 -7.25
N ILE A 171 -7.93 5.88 -8.52
CA ILE A 171 -8.24 4.71 -9.33
C ILE A 171 -6.93 3.95 -9.52
N ILE A 172 -6.94 2.65 -9.22
CA ILE A 172 -5.81 1.76 -9.45
C ILE A 172 -6.20 0.69 -10.47
N ALA A 173 -5.22 0.19 -11.22
CA ALA A 173 -5.41 -1.02 -12.00
C ALA A 173 -5.84 -2.19 -11.09
N CYS A 174 -6.78 -3.02 -11.53
CA CYS A 174 -7.22 -4.18 -10.77
C CYS A 174 -7.44 -5.37 -11.70
N HIS A 175 -6.92 -6.53 -11.32
CA HIS A 175 -7.17 -7.79 -11.98
C HIS A 175 -6.86 -8.93 -11.01
N GLU A 176 -7.74 -9.93 -10.90
CA GLU A 176 -7.61 -11.04 -9.93
C GLU A 176 -6.28 -11.79 -10.09
N GLY A 177 -5.84 -11.96 -11.33
CA GLY A 177 -4.59 -12.63 -11.66
C GLY A 177 -3.32 -11.78 -11.54
N ALA A 178 -3.40 -10.50 -11.17
CA ALA A 178 -2.26 -9.56 -11.20
C ALA A 178 -1.74 -9.21 -9.79
N PHE A 179 -0.43 -8.98 -9.67
CA PHE A 179 0.15 -8.39 -8.44
C PHE A 179 0.25 -6.87 -8.57
N VAL A 180 -0.80 -6.14 -8.21
CA VAL A 180 -0.79 -4.66 -8.23
C VAL A 180 -0.22 -4.12 -6.91
N PRO A 181 0.72 -3.15 -6.92
CA PRO A 181 1.19 -2.37 -8.07
C PRO A 181 2.48 -2.88 -8.74
N LEU A 182 2.95 -4.09 -8.39
CA LEU A 182 4.25 -4.60 -8.83
C LEU A 182 4.30 -4.91 -10.33
N GLU A 183 3.22 -5.47 -10.88
CA GLU A 183 3.10 -5.83 -12.30
C GLU A 183 2.42 -4.75 -13.13
N GLU A 184 1.63 -3.89 -12.48
CA GLU A 184 0.94 -2.79 -13.12
C GLU A 184 0.84 -1.61 -12.15
N ALA A 185 1.48 -0.50 -12.52
CA ALA A 185 1.68 0.67 -11.66
C ALA A 185 0.75 1.84 -11.99
N HIS A 186 -0.20 1.64 -12.92
CA HIS A 186 -1.23 2.62 -13.22
C HIS A 186 -2.05 3.00 -11.97
N ILE A 187 -1.87 4.25 -11.54
CA ILE A 187 -2.63 4.89 -10.46
C ILE A 187 -3.01 6.31 -10.91
N LEU A 188 -4.29 6.62 -10.88
CA LEU A 188 -4.83 7.96 -11.13
C LEU A 188 -5.32 8.55 -9.82
N TRP A 189 -4.69 9.62 -9.37
CA TRP A 189 -5.08 10.35 -8.17
C TRP A 189 -6.04 11.47 -8.50
N MET A 190 -7.06 11.67 -7.66
CA MET A 190 -7.91 12.86 -7.74
C MET A 190 -7.05 14.09 -7.38
N ARG A 191 -7.03 15.07 -8.28
CA ARG A 191 -6.28 16.33 -8.13
C ARG A 191 -7.18 17.44 -7.66
#